data_AF-T1BTJ3-F1
#
_entry.id   AF-T1BTJ3-F1
#
_cell.length_a   1.000
_cell.length_b   1.000
_cell.length_c   1.000
_cell.angle_alpha   90.00
_cell.angle_beta   90.00
_cell.angle_gamma   90.00
#
_symmetry.space_group_name_H-M   'P 1'
#
loop_
_entity.id
_entity.type
_entity.pdbx_description
1 polymer ?
#
loop_
_entity_poly.entity_id
_entity_poly.type
_entity_poly.pdbx_seq_one_letter_code
_entity_poly.pdbx_strand_id
1 'polypeptide(L)'
;MARDHQDKTALRRMVRIDWDTVGRIIERVMATGLDPTRLDNLFVIGADEVSWRKGHSYVTLVSNHDTGKFVWGKEGKDTATLDCFFDELGEERSG
;
A
#
# COMPACT_ATOMS: atom_id res chain seq x y z
N MET A 1 13.53 -17.36 -0.23
CA MET A 1 12.46 -17.34 -1.26
C MET A 1 11.21 -18.02 -0.72
N ALA A 2 10.15 -17.26 -0.42
CA ALA A 2 8.81 -17.84 -0.39
C ALA A 2 8.34 -17.91 -1.85
N ARG A 3 8.03 -19.11 -2.32
CA ARG A 3 7.43 -19.32 -3.64
C ARG A 3 5.97 -18.90 -3.55
N ASP A 4 5.68 -17.64 -3.88
CA ASP A 4 4.36 -17.28 -4.37
C ASP A 4 4.27 -17.74 -5.83
N HIS A 5 3.78 -18.96 -6.02
CA HIS A 5 3.57 -19.56 -7.34
C HIS A 5 2.10 -19.46 -7.78
N GLN A 6 1.22 -18.95 -6.91
CA GLN A 6 -0.22 -18.97 -7.14
C GLN A 6 -0.68 -17.80 -8.03
N ASP A 7 -0.01 -16.65 -8.03
CA ASP A 7 -0.57 -15.46 -8.71
C ASP A 7 -0.02 -15.20 -10.12
N LYS A 8 1.29 -15.36 -10.35
CA LYS A 8 1.91 -14.95 -11.63
C LYS A 8 1.38 -15.70 -12.85
N THR A 9 1.20 -17.02 -12.72
CA THR A 9 0.69 -17.86 -13.81
C THR A 9 -0.81 -17.65 -14.02
N ALA A 10 -1.56 -17.41 -12.94
CA ALA A 10 -2.99 -17.12 -12.99
C ALA A 10 -3.26 -15.76 -13.66
N LEU A 11 -2.55 -14.70 -13.24
CA LEU A 11 -2.62 -13.38 -13.87
C LEU A 11 -2.26 -13.44 -15.35
N ARG A 12 -1.14 -14.09 -15.71
CA ARG A 12 -0.76 -14.29 -17.12
C ARG A 12 -1.87 -14.96 -17.93
N ARG A 13 -2.59 -15.92 -17.34
CA ARG A 13 -3.73 -16.58 -18.00
C ARG A 13 -5.00 -15.71 -18.02
N MET A 14 -5.22 -14.87 -17.04
CA MET A 14 -6.43 -14.05 -16.97
C MET A 14 -6.32 -12.81 -17.86
N VAL A 15 -5.21 -12.09 -17.76
CA VAL A 15 -5.00 -10.79 -18.44
C VAL A 15 -4.07 -10.87 -19.66
N ARG A 16 -3.51 -12.04 -19.97
CA ARG A 16 -2.71 -12.32 -21.19
C ARG A 16 -1.43 -11.49 -21.35
N ILE A 17 -0.90 -10.92 -20.26
CA ILE A 17 0.38 -10.20 -20.25
C ILE A 17 1.42 -10.91 -19.39
N ASP A 18 2.69 -10.79 -19.77
CA ASP A 18 3.80 -11.33 -19.00
C ASP A 18 4.09 -10.50 -17.73
N TRP A 19 4.93 -11.04 -16.85
CA TRP A 19 5.19 -10.41 -15.54
C TRP A 19 6.02 -9.13 -15.66
N ASP A 20 6.91 -9.03 -16.64
CA ASP A 20 7.72 -7.83 -16.84
C ASP A 20 6.85 -6.70 -17.38
N THR A 21 5.85 -7.03 -18.21
CA THR A 21 4.81 -6.08 -18.64
C THR A 21 3.96 -5.58 -17.47
N VAL A 22 3.57 -6.45 -16.52
CA VAL A 22 2.89 -6.02 -15.29
C VAL A 22 3.75 -5.01 -14.51
N GLY A 23 5.04 -5.30 -14.33
CA GLY A 23 5.99 -4.40 -13.66
C GLY A 23 6.05 -3.02 -14.32
N ARG A 24 6.19 -2.96 -15.66
CA ARG A 24 6.18 -1.70 -16.42
C ARG A 24 4.88 -0.91 -16.27
N ILE A 25 3.74 -1.59 -16.21
CA ILE A 25 2.45 -0.94 -15.98
C ILE A 25 2.42 -0.30 -14.59
N ILE A 26 2.87 -1.03 -13.57
CA ILE A 26 2.95 -0.51 -12.19
C ILE A 26 3.87 0.73 -12.16
N GLU A 27 5.08 0.64 -12.71
CA GLU A 27 6.02 1.78 -12.76
C GLU A 27 5.41 3.01 -13.44
N ARG A 28 4.73 2.82 -14.58
CA ARG A 28 4.05 3.91 -15.31
C ARG A 28 2.94 4.54 -14.49
N VAL A 29 2.14 3.74 -13.77
CA VAL A 29 1.08 4.26 -12.89
C VAL A 29 1.69 4.97 -11.69
N MET A 30 2.74 4.42 -11.07
CA MET A 30 3.41 5.07 -9.95
C MET A 30 4.01 6.43 -10.34
N ALA A 31 4.45 6.59 -11.59
CA ALA A 31 4.96 7.86 -12.11
C ALA A 31 3.91 8.97 -12.19
N THR A 32 2.59 8.66 -12.14
CA THR A 32 1.55 9.71 -12.05
C THR A 32 1.46 10.33 -10.66
N GLY A 33 2.12 9.75 -9.67
CA GLY A 33 2.08 10.18 -8.28
C GLY A 33 0.78 9.80 -7.58
N LEU A 34 0.77 10.01 -6.26
CA LEU A 34 -0.42 9.91 -5.44
C LEU A 34 -1.16 11.23 -5.42
N ASP A 35 -2.49 11.18 -5.26
CA ASP A 35 -3.30 12.36 -5.00
C ASP A 35 -2.80 13.07 -3.71
N PRO A 36 -2.41 14.35 -3.77
CA PRO A 36 -1.96 15.07 -2.57
C PRO A 36 -3.07 15.21 -1.52
N THR A 37 -4.34 15.18 -1.92
CA THR A 37 -5.52 15.33 -1.05
C THR A 37 -6.02 14.00 -0.47
N ARG A 38 -5.33 12.87 -0.73
CA ARG A 38 -5.76 11.52 -0.31
C ARG A 38 -5.94 11.35 1.21
N LEU A 39 -5.34 12.23 2.01
CA LEU A 39 -5.42 12.21 3.48
C LEU A 39 -6.50 13.15 4.03
N ASP A 40 -7.21 13.86 3.16
CA ASP A 40 -8.25 14.79 3.57
C ASP A 40 -9.53 14.03 3.93
N ASN A 41 -10.25 14.54 4.94
CA ASN A 41 -11.55 14.03 5.37
C ASN A 41 -11.56 12.54 5.76
N LEU A 42 -10.45 12.02 6.29
CA LEU A 42 -10.42 10.68 6.88
C LEU A 42 -11.22 10.68 8.19
N PHE A 43 -12.17 9.76 8.31
CA PHE A 43 -13.01 9.62 9.52
C PHE A 43 -12.90 8.21 10.12
N VAL A 44 -13.06 7.17 9.31
CA VAL A 44 -12.83 5.78 9.70
C VAL A 44 -11.68 5.24 8.87
N ILE A 45 -10.60 4.85 9.53
CA ILE A 45 -9.44 4.24 8.89
C ILE A 45 -9.23 2.81 9.36
N GLY A 46 -8.75 1.97 8.44
CA GLY A 46 -8.27 0.63 8.76
C GLY A 46 -6.75 0.63 8.65
N ALA A 47 -6.06 0.22 9.70
CA ALA A 47 -4.62 0.03 9.72
C ALA A 47 -4.29 -1.47 9.73
N ASP A 48 -3.35 -1.88 8.88
CA ASP A 48 -2.92 -3.28 8.78
C ASP A 48 -1.41 -3.39 8.56
N GLU A 49 -0.85 -4.54 8.92
CA GLU A 49 0.57 -4.88 8.77
C GLU A 49 0.72 -6.07 7.82
N VAL A 50 1.38 -5.87 6.68
CA VAL A 50 1.57 -6.91 5.67
C VAL A 50 3.04 -7.32 5.57
N SER A 51 3.33 -8.60 5.84
CA SER A 51 4.64 -9.18 5.58
C SER A 51 4.80 -9.53 4.09
N TRP A 52 5.79 -8.97 3.41
CA TRP A 52 5.91 -9.11 1.95
C TRP A 52 7.08 -10.01 1.49
N ARG A 53 8.02 -10.33 2.38
CA ARG A 53 9.04 -11.38 2.15
C ARG A 53 9.49 -12.03 3.45
N LYS A 54 10.11 -13.20 3.32
CA LYS A 54 10.79 -13.86 4.46
C LYS A 54 11.86 -12.94 5.04
N GLY A 55 12.00 -12.96 6.37
CA GLY A 55 13.03 -12.21 7.08
C GLY A 55 12.56 -10.86 7.63
N HIS A 56 11.34 -10.81 8.18
CA HIS A 56 10.81 -9.65 8.90
C HIS A 56 10.72 -8.36 8.07
N SER A 57 10.33 -8.46 6.80
CA SER A 57 10.03 -7.28 5.99
C SER A 57 8.53 -7.03 5.95
N TYR A 58 8.14 -5.88 6.47
CA TYR A 58 6.75 -5.50 6.71
C TYR A 58 6.46 -4.13 6.12
N VAL A 59 5.21 -3.92 5.76
CA VAL A 59 4.67 -2.62 5.38
C VAL A 59 3.42 -2.39 6.21
N THR A 60 3.37 -1.24 6.88
CA THR A 60 2.14 -0.72 7.50
C THR A 60 1.34 -0.01 6.41
N LEU A 61 0.05 -0.32 6.31
CA LEU A 61 -0.89 0.27 5.36
C LEU A 61 -2.05 0.92 6.10
N VAL A 62 -2.51 2.07 5.59
CA VAL A 62 -3.72 2.74 6.07
C VAL A 62 -4.72 2.87 4.91
N SER A 63 -5.95 2.45 5.18
CA SER A 63 -7.08 2.52 4.26
C SER A 63 -8.13 3.49 4.75
N ASN A 64 -8.80 4.17 3.82
CA ASN A 64 -10.02 4.91 4.07
C ASN A 64 -11.20 3.94 3.93
N HIS A 65 -11.96 3.71 5.01
CA HIS A 65 -13.08 2.77 5.00
C HIS A 65 -14.27 3.21 4.15
N ASP A 66 -14.47 4.51 3.94
CA ASP A 66 -15.57 5.03 3.13
C ASP A 66 -15.33 4.75 1.63
N THR A 67 -14.10 4.97 1.16
CA THR A 67 -13.75 4.78 -0.26
C THR A 67 -13.21 3.39 -0.58
N GLY A 68 -12.82 2.62 0.44
CA GLY A 68 -12.15 1.33 0.28
C GLY A 68 -10.74 1.43 -0.31
N LYS A 69 -10.13 2.64 -0.33
CA LYS A 69 -8.80 2.87 -0.90
C LYS A 69 -7.73 2.85 0.17
N PHE A 70 -6.57 2.27 -0.15
CA PHE A 70 -5.35 2.55 0.60
C PHE A 70 -4.88 3.98 0.30
N VAL A 71 -4.69 4.77 1.34
CA VAL A 71 -4.33 6.19 1.25
C VAL A 71 -2.90 6.45 1.73
N TRP A 72 -2.31 5.50 2.44
CA TRP A 72 -0.95 5.62 2.95
C TRP A 72 -0.30 4.25 3.14
N GLY A 73 1.03 4.19 3.03
CA GLY A 73 1.79 3.00 3.32
C GLY A 73 3.28 3.29 3.52
N LYS A 74 3.92 2.59 4.46
CA LYS A 74 5.34 2.76 4.78
C LYS A 74 5.97 1.44 5.23
N GLU A 75 7.23 1.23 4.87
CA GLU A 75 8.00 0.09 5.37
C GLU A 75 8.16 0.19 6.89
N GLY A 76 7.93 -0.92 7.57
CA GLY A 76 7.87 -0.99 9.02
C GLY A 76 6.61 -1.71 9.49
N LYS A 77 6.49 -1.83 10.81
CA LYS A 77 5.37 -2.56 11.45
C LYS A 77 5.03 -2.10 12.86
N ASP A 78 5.82 -1.20 13.40
CA ASP A 78 5.69 -0.77 14.78
C ASP A 78 4.85 0.50 14.89
N THR A 79 4.52 0.87 16.12
CA THR A 79 3.85 2.12 16.44
C THR A 79 4.58 3.31 15.84
N ALA A 80 5.93 3.32 15.88
CA ALA A 80 6.73 4.40 15.28
C ALA A 80 6.50 4.55 13.76
N THR A 81 6.26 3.46 13.05
CA THR A 81 5.88 3.50 11.63
C THR A 81 4.52 4.15 11.45
N LEU A 82 3.53 3.83 12.30
CA LEU A 82 2.20 4.42 12.24
C LEU A 82 2.17 5.88 12.73
N ASP A 83 3.06 6.26 13.65
CA ASP A 83 3.22 7.66 14.08
C ASP A 83 3.57 8.57 12.90
N CYS A 84 4.36 8.07 11.94
CA CYS A 84 4.66 8.81 10.72
C CYS A 84 3.40 9.15 9.90
N PHE A 85 2.37 8.31 9.93
CA PHE A 85 1.10 8.62 9.29
C PHE A 85 0.40 9.80 9.98
N PHE A 86 0.40 9.83 11.32
CA PHE A 86 -0.20 10.93 12.08
C PHE A 86 0.60 12.23 11.90
N ASP A 87 1.92 12.16 11.81
CA ASP A 87 2.77 13.31 11.49
C ASP A 87 2.41 13.91 10.11
N GLU A 88 2.20 13.07 9.10
CA GLU A 88 1.76 13.51 7.76
C GLU A 88 0.30 13.98 7.72
N LEU A 89 -0.55 13.44 8.60
CA LEU A 89 -1.93 13.89 8.78
C LEU A 89 -1.95 15.31 9.39
N GLY A 90 -0.99 15.63 10.25
CA GLY A 90 -0.81 16.93 10.86
C GLY A 90 -1.70 17.15 12.09
N GLU A 91 -1.25 18.06 12.95
CA GLU A 91 -1.78 18.24 14.32
C GLU A 91 -3.29 18.50 14.39
N GLU A 92 -3.85 19.24 13.43
CA GLU A 92 -5.29 19.57 13.40
C GLU A 92 -6.18 18.32 13.23
N ARG A 93 -5.65 17.28 12.60
CA ARG A 93 -6.39 16.08 12.19
C ARG A 93 -5.98 14.82 12.97
N SER A 94 -4.93 14.90 13.78
CA SER A 94 -4.40 13.79 14.59
C SER A 94 -4.73 13.90 16.09
N GLY A 95 -5.43 14.96 16.52
CA GLY A 95 -5.76 15.26 17.93
C GLY A 95 -7.05 14.64 18.43
#